data_AF-A0AAD9N1E8-F1
#
_entry.id   AF-A0AAD9N1E8-F1
#
_cell.length_a   1.000
_cell.length_b   1.000
_cell.length_c   1.000
_cell.angle_alpha   90.00
_cell.angle_beta   90.00
_cell.angle_gamma   90.00
#
_symmetry.space_group_name_H-M   'P 1'
#
loop_
_entity.id
_entity.type
_entity.pdbx_description
1 polymer ?
#
loop_
_entity_poly.entity_id
_entity_poly.type
_entity_poly.pdbx_seq_one_letter_code
_entity_poly.pdbx_strand_id
1 'polypeptide(L)'
;MFSTSLITLLAIAIDRYMAVVHPLTYRMRMTINIARNICICIWLVQLTLWETLTCYFGSQVSVGNGRPGAAYDIFPGKTFAFLTQIEILIPILGNVILYIVIYMKLRKRAVFPVSNINNVETLNVNQASAKTKVFTKMMALVVGYLILAWSPYYIIIPLYKMNDPGTPTWYVYMFDFVSILLYTNSFMNPIIYGWQNRDFTEAYVKILKRKRTVMSIEDHPGRHCTRNFVT
;
A
#
# COMPACT_ATOMS: atom_id res chain seq x y z
N MET A 1 6.21 -8.91 3.84
CA MET A 1 5.31 -8.32 2.80
C MET A 1 4.47 -7.17 3.33
N PHE A 2 3.77 -7.30 4.46
CA PHE A 2 2.93 -6.21 4.97
C PHE A 2 3.72 -4.99 5.45
N SER A 3 4.83 -5.19 6.18
CA SER A 3 5.75 -4.12 6.57
C SER A 3 6.28 -3.33 5.36
N THR A 4 6.61 -4.03 4.28
CA THR A 4 7.04 -3.42 3.01
C THR A 4 5.99 -2.45 2.47
N SER A 5 4.71 -2.86 2.41
CA SER A 5 3.61 -2.00 1.96
C SER A 5 3.46 -0.75 2.84
N LEU A 6 3.55 -0.88 4.17
CA LEU A 6 3.44 0.23 5.11
C LEU A 6 4.58 1.24 4.96
N ILE A 7 5.81 0.76 4.78
CA ILE A 7 6.98 1.63 4.57
C ILE A 7 6.95 2.26 3.19
N THR A 8 6.49 1.55 2.15
CA THR A 8 6.26 2.14 0.84
C THR A 8 5.23 3.27 0.92
N LEU A 9 4.12 3.08 1.65
CA LEU A 9 3.12 4.14 1.87
C LEU A 9 3.69 5.31 2.68
N LEU A 10 4.56 5.03 3.65
CA LEU A 10 5.26 6.07 4.41
C LEU A 10 6.19 6.87 3.49
N ALA A 11 6.94 6.20 2.61
CA ALA A 11 7.81 6.86 1.64
C ALA A 11 7.00 7.73 0.67
N ILE A 12 5.84 7.25 0.21
CA ILE A 12 4.90 8.03 -0.59
C ILE A 12 4.40 9.24 0.22
N ALA A 13 4.07 9.07 1.50
CA ALA A 13 3.64 10.15 2.38
C ALA A 13 4.73 11.23 2.53
N ILE A 14 5.99 10.82 2.71
CA ILE A 14 7.16 11.73 2.79
C ILE A 14 7.34 12.48 1.47
N ASP A 15 7.28 11.78 0.35
CA ASP A 15 7.38 12.38 -0.99
C ASP A 15 6.29 13.45 -1.19
N ARG A 16 5.04 13.14 -0.82
CA ARG A 16 3.94 14.12 -0.87
C ARG A 16 4.14 15.27 0.11
N TYR A 17 4.62 14.99 1.31
CA TYR A 17 4.97 16.02 2.27
C TYR A 17 5.99 16.98 1.67
N MET A 18 7.06 16.48 1.04
CA MET A 18 8.06 17.32 0.39
C MET A 18 7.46 18.16 -0.74
N ALA A 19 6.59 17.58 -1.58
CA ALA A 19 5.89 18.29 -2.65
C ALA A 19 4.97 19.40 -2.11
N VAL A 20 4.30 19.17 -0.98
CA VAL A 20 3.47 20.18 -0.33
C VAL A 20 4.36 21.24 0.28
N VAL A 21 5.36 20.90 1.09
CA VAL A 21 6.08 21.88 1.93
C VAL A 21 7.12 22.68 1.15
N HIS A 22 7.86 22.04 0.25
CA HIS A 22 9.00 22.61 -0.45
C HIS A 22 8.83 22.46 -1.97
N PRO A 23 7.83 23.11 -2.59
CA PRO A 23 7.46 22.85 -3.99
C PRO A 23 8.60 23.12 -4.99
N LEU A 24 9.40 24.17 -4.78
CA LEU A 24 10.51 24.54 -5.67
C LEU A 24 11.68 23.55 -5.56
N THR A 25 12.10 23.24 -4.33
CA THR A 25 13.18 22.27 -4.09
C THR A 25 12.77 20.87 -4.50
N TYR A 26 11.52 20.49 -4.26
CA TYR A 26 10.98 19.18 -4.65
C TYR A 26 11.07 18.97 -6.16
N ARG A 27 10.65 19.97 -6.96
CA ARG A 27 10.71 19.90 -8.43
C ARG A 27 12.13 19.72 -8.96
N MET A 28 13.13 20.28 -8.29
CA MET A 28 14.54 20.15 -8.69
C MET A 28 15.21 18.87 -8.17
N ARG A 29 14.76 18.35 -7.02
CA ARG A 29 15.43 17.26 -6.31
C ARG A 29 14.85 15.88 -6.61
N MET A 30 13.54 15.75 -6.78
CA MET A 30 12.91 14.44 -6.92
C MET A 30 12.97 13.96 -8.38
N THR A 31 13.69 12.86 -8.61
CA THR A 31 13.83 12.23 -9.93
C THR A 31 13.37 10.77 -9.89
N ILE A 32 13.07 10.21 -11.07
CA ILE A 32 12.68 8.80 -11.20
C ILE A 32 13.75 7.84 -10.67
N ASN A 33 15.03 8.21 -10.82
CA ASN A 33 16.15 7.40 -10.33
C ASN A 33 16.21 7.37 -8.81
N ILE A 34 15.96 8.50 -8.15
CA ILE A 34 15.89 8.57 -6.68
C ILE A 34 14.72 7.73 -6.18
N ALA A 35 13.53 7.87 -6.79
CA ALA A 35 12.36 7.07 -6.42
C ALA A 35 12.62 5.56 -6.59
N ARG A 36 13.25 5.16 -7.70
CA ARG A 36 13.63 3.77 -7.95
C ARG A 36 14.60 3.26 -6.90
N ASN A 37 15.63 4.03 -6.57
CA ASN A 37 16.61 3.65 -5.55
C ASN A 37 15.96 3.51 -4.17
N ILE A 38 15.05 4.43 -3.79
CA ILE A 38 14.27 4.32 -2.54
C ILE A 38 13.48 3.01 -2.51
N CYS A 39 12.77 2.67 -3.59
CA CYS A 39 12.02 1.42 -3.66
C CYS A 39 12.94 0.20 -3.50
N ILE A 40 14.06 0.14 -4.23
CA ILE A 40 15.03 -0.96 -4.14
C ILE A 40 15.55 -1.10 -2.71
N CYS A 41 15.94 0.02 -2.08
CA CYS A 41 16.41 0.01 -0.69
C CYS A 41 15.34 -0.50 0.28
N ILE A 42 14.08 -0.07 0.13
CA ILE A 42 12.97 -0.56 0.96
C ILE A 42 12.84 -2.08 0.81
N TRP A 43 12.86 -2.61 -0.41
CA TRP A 43 12.77 -4.04 -0.65
C TRP A 43 13.93 -4.82 -0.03
N LEU A 44 15.17 -4.37 -0.26
CA LEU A 44 16.36 -5.05 0.28
C LEU A 44 16.37 -5.05 1.81
N VAL A 45 16.14 -3.90 2.44
CA VAL A 45 16.11 -3.79 3.91
C VAL A 45 15.03 -4.70 4.49
N GLN A 46 13.86 -4.75 3.86
CA GLN A 46 12.73 -5.56 4.35
C GLN A 46 12.95 -7.06 4.18
N LEU A 47 13.57 -7.49 3.08
CA LEU A 47 13.95 -8.89 2.89
C LEU A 47 14.97 -9.32 3.95
N THR A 48 16.05 -8.54 4.11
CA THR A 48 17.11 -8.87 5.06
C THR A 48 16.61 -8.91 6.51
N LEU A 49 15.81 -7.91 6.93
CA LEU A 49 15.27 -7.87 8.30
C LEU A 49 14.33 -9.03 8.56
N TRP A 50 13.41 -9.33 7.63
CA TRP A 50 12.39 -10.36 7.84
C TRP A 50 12.98 -11.77 7.82
N GLU A 51 13.90 -12.05 6.88
CA GLU A 51 14.60 -13.33 6.81
C GLU A 51 15.47 -13.56 8.05
N THR A 52 16.20 -12.53 8.51
CA THR A 52 17.05 -12.64 9.69
C THR A 52 16.23 -12.90 10.96
N LEU A 53 15.12 -12.17 11.15
CA LEU A 53 14.25 -12.34 12.30
C LEU A 53 13.59 -13.73 12.32
N THR A 54 13.09 -14.18 11.16
CA THR A 54 12.44 -15.49 11.03
C THR A 54 13.43 -16.63 11.23
N CYS A 55 14.63 -16.55 10.65
CA CYS A 55 15.67 -17.57 10.83
C CYS A 55 16.18 -17.62 12.28
N TYR A 56 16.46 -16.47 12.89
CA TYR A 56 16.95 -16.39 14.27
C TYR A 56 15.96 -17.06 15.22
N PHE A 57 14.70 -16.65 15.18
CA PHE A 57 13.74 -17.18 16.11
C PHE A 57 13.19 -18.56 15.72
N GLY A 58 13.11 -18.88 14.42
CA GLY A 58 12.77 -20.22 13.93
C GLY A 58 13.79 -21.27 14.39
N SER A 59 15.07 -20.90 14.52
CA SER A 59 16.11 -21.77 15.08
C SER A 59 15.94 -22.08 16.57
N GLN A 60 15.12 -21.29 17.30
CA GLN A 60 14.84 -21.49 18.73
C GLN A 60 13.68 -22.47 18.99
N VAL A 61 13.06 -22.99 17.93
CA VAL A 61 11.90 -23.88 18.01
C VAL A 61 12.39 -25.32 18.15
N SER A 62 12.19 -25.93 19.31
CA SER A 62 12.40 -27.37 19.49
C SER A 62 11.21 -28.14 18.91
N VAL A 63 11.40 -28.81 17.77
CA VAL A 63 10.39 -29.72 17.19
C VAL A 63 10.35 -30.99 18.02
N GLY A 64 9.52 -31.02 19.06
CA GLY A 64 9.18 -32.25 19.77
C GLY A 64 8.24 -33.13 18.93
N ASN A 65 8.49 -34.44 18.93
CA ASN A 65 7.59 -35.52 18.46
C ASN A 65 7.55 -35.87 16.95
N GLY A 66 8.64 -35.70 16.19
CA GLY A 66 8.78 -36.34 14.87
C GLY A 66 7.73 -35.97 13.81
N ARG A 67 6.93 -34.92 14.07
CA ARG A 67 6.05 -34.31 13.08
C ARG A 67 6.85 -33.27 12.31
N PRO A 68 6.62 -33.10 10.99
CA PRO A 68 7.15 -31.94 10.29
C PRO A 68 6.60 -30.70 11.00
N GLY A 69 7.51 -29.88 11.56
CA GLY A 69 7.13 -28.62 12.19
C GLY A 69 6.34 -27.81 11.17
N ALA A 70 5.09 -27.50 11.48
CA ALA A 70 4.30 -26.74 10.53
C ALA A 70 4.77 -25.29 10.52
N ALA A 71 4.41 -24.53 9.49
CA ALA A 71 4.76 -23.12 9.39
C ALA A 71 4.35 -22.27 10.62
N TYR A 72 3.39 -22.75 11.42
CA TYR A 72 2.97 -22.12 12.67
C TYR A 72 3.91 -22.37 13.86
N ASP A 73 4.68 -23.46 13.87
CA ASP A 73 5.70 -23.70 14.91
C ASP A 73 6.90 -22.76 14.71
N ILE A 74 7.09 -22.25 13.50
CA ILE A 74 8.14 -21.29 13.10
C ILE A 74 7.84 -19.88 13.66
N PHE A 75 6.59 -19.56 14.01
CA PHE A 75 6.23 -18.27 14.58
C PHE A 75 6.48 -18.26 16.10
N PRO A 76 7.55 -17.63 16.56
CA PRO A 76 8.23 -17.97 17.79
C PRO A 76 7.76 -17.09 18.96
N GLY A 77 6.73 -17.55 19.66
CA GLY A 77 6.42 -17.08 21.00
C GLY A 77 6.10 -15.58 21.15
N LYS A 78 5.95 -15.15 22.40
CA LYS A 78 5.48 -13.79 22.73
C LYS A 78 6.47 -12.70 22.31
N THR A 79 7.78 -12.99 22.28
CA THR A 79 8.82 -12.01 21.97
C THR A 79 8.81 -11.59 20.51
N PHE A 80 8.76 -12.54 19.57
CA PHE A 80 8.68 -12.21 18.14
C PHE A 80 7.36 -11.52 17.79
N ALA A 81 6.24 -12.01 18.35
CA ALA A 81 4.95 -11.35 18.17
C ALA A 81 5.01 -9.88 18.63
N PHE A 82 5.65 -9.60 19.77
CA PHE A 82 5.85 -8.24 20.26
C PHE A 82 6.76 -7.38 19.37
N LEU A 83 7.90 -7.92 18.92
CA LEU A 83 8.82 -7.20 18.03
C LEU A 83 8.16 -6.85 16.69
N THR A 84 7.40 -7.80 16.12
CA THR A 84 6.66 -7.56 14.88
C THR A 84 5.54 -6.53 15.07
N GLN A 85 4.83 -6.51 16.21
CA GLN A 85 3.89 -5.42 16.53
C GLN A 85 4.59 -4.06 16.53
N ILE A 86 5.76 -3.93 17.18
CA ILE A 86 6.49 -2.64 17.21
C ILE A 86 6.91 -2.22 15.81
N GLU A 87 7.47 -3.14 15.03
CA GLU A 87 7.92 -2.88 13.66
C GLU A 87 6.80 -2.35 12.77
N ILE A 88 5.58 -2.87 12.92
CA ILE A 88 4.39 -2.48 12.14
C ILE A 88 3.78 -1.18 12.67
N LEU A 89 3.84 -0.93 13.98
CA LEU A 89 3.23 0.24 14.60
C LEU A 89 3.94 1.54 14.19
N ILE A 90 5.28 1.52 14.13
CA ILE A 90 6.10 2.68 13.76
C ILE A 90 5.67 3.31 12.41
N PRO A 91 5.62 2.57 11.28
CA PRO A 91 5.21 3.14 10.01
C PRO A 91 3.73 3.51 9.98
N ILE A 92 2.84 2.85 10.73
CA ILE A 92 1.43 3.27 10.86
C ILE A 92 1.36 4.65 11.51
N LEU A 93 2.02 4.84 12.65
CA LEU A 93 2.07 6.14 13.34
C LEU A 93 2.71 7.22 12.47
N GLY A 94 3.82 6.90 11.79
CA GLY A 94 4.47 7.81 10.86
C GLY A 94 3.55 8.26 9.72
N ASN A 95 2.79 7.33 9.13
CA ASN A 95 1.79 7.65 8.11
C ASN A 95 0.71 8.58 8.65
N VAL A 96 0.12 8.25 9.81
CA VAL A 96 -0.91 9.08 10.46
C VAL A 96 -0.40 10.50 10.70
N ILE A 97 0.78 10.64 11.30
CA ILE A 97 1.40 11.94 11.60
C ILE A 97 1.63 12.72 10.30
N LEU A 98 2.25 12.12 9.29
CA LEU A 98 2.52 12.82 8.03
C LEU A 98 1.24 13.27 7.33
N TYR A 99 0.20 12.44 7.28
CA TYR A 99 -1.07 12.84 6.66
C TYR A 99 -1.80 13.93 7.45
N ILE A 100 -1.73 13.92 8.79
CA ILE A 100 -2.23 15.03 9.61
C ILE A 100 -1.46 16.32 9.28
N VAL A 101 -0.13 16.27 9.21
CA VAL A 101 0.71 17.43 8.88
C VAL A 101 0.42 17.95 7.47
N ILE A 102 0.29 17.06 6.48
CA ILE A 102 -0.07 17.43 5.10
C ILE A 102 -1.45 18.11 5.10
N TYR A 103 -2.45 17.52 5.76
CA TYR A 103 -3.79 18.09 5.86
C TYR A 103 -3.78 19.50 6.46
N MET A 104 -3.07 19.69 7.57
CA MET A 104 -2.93 21.01 8.22
C MET A 104 -2.30 22.04 7.28
N LYS A 105 -1.26 21.67 6.53
CA LYS A 105 -0.58 22.58 5.59
C LYS A 105 -1.45 22.90 4.38
N LEU A 106 -2.19 21.92 3.85
CA LEU A 106 -3.15 22.14 2.77
C LEU A 106 -4.30 23.05 3.21
N ARG A 107 -4.79 22.89 4.45
CA ARG A 107 -5.83 23.77 5.02
C ARG A 107 -5.31 25.20 5.17
N LYS A 108 -4.11 25.40 5.73
CA LYS A 108 -3.53 26.75 5.88
C LYS A 108 -3.42 27.50 4.56
N ARG A 109 -3.02 26.83 3.47
CA ARG A 109 -2.97 27.42 2.12
C ARG A 109 -4.33 27.79 1.53
N ALA A 110 -5.37 27.04 1.90
CA ALA A 110 -6.73 27.35 1.45
C ALA A 110 -7.32 28.56 2.19
N VAL A 111 -6.92 28.78 3.45
CA VAL A 111 -7.38 29.91 4.27
C VAL A 111 -6.60 31.19 3.97
N PHE A 112 -5.29 31.07 3.68
CA PHE A 112 -4.41 32.21 3.37
C PHE A 112 -3.87 32.09 1.93
N PRO A 113 -4.67 32.41 0.91
CA PRO A 113 -4.23 32.39 -0.48
C PRO A 113 -3.22 33.52 -0.74
N VAL A 114 -2.12 33.21 -1.44
CA VAL A 114 -1.15 34.22 -1.88
C VAL A 114 -1.79 35.08 -2.97
N SER A 115 -2.04 36.35 -2.68
CA SER A 115 -2.89 37.25 -3.48
C SER A 115 -2.16 38.04 -4.58
N ASN A 116 -0.96 37.63 -5.01
CA ASN A 116 -0.13 38.45 -5.90
C ASN A 116 0.42 37.70 -7.13
N ILE A 117 -0.33 36.72 -7.64
CA ILE A 117 0.09 35.82 -8.71
C ILE A 117 -0.79 36.05 -9.95
N ASN A 118 -0.17 36.16 -11.14
CA ASN A 118 -0.87 36.31 -12.42
C ASN A 118 -1.95 35.23 -12.61
N ASN A 119 -3.05 35.55 -13.30
CA ASN A 119 -4.20 34.65 -13.47
C ASN A 119 -3.84 33.23 -13.96
N VAL A 120 -2.87 33.11 -14.88
CA VAL A 120 -2.39 31.81 -15.41
C VAL A 120 -1.66 30.98 -14.36
N GLU A 121 -0.80 31.61 -13.58
CA GLU A 121 -0.02 30.93 -12.54
C GLU A 121 -0.91 30.56 -11.34
N THR A 122 -1.90 31.40 -11.02
CA THR A 122 -2.95 31.10 -10.03
C THR A 122 -3.78 29.88 -10.43
N LEU A 123 -4.15 29.74 -11.70
CA LEU A 123 -4.84 28.54 -12.22
C LEU A 123 -3.98 27.27 -12.08
N ASN A 124 -2.70 27.35 -12.43
CA ASN A 124 -1.77 26.22 -12.33
C ASN A 124 -1.57 25.77 -10.87
N VAL A 125 -1.43 26.72 -9.94
CA VAL A 125 -1.31 26.45 -8.49
C VAL A 125 -2.58 25.83 -7.94
N ASN A 126 -3.75 26.34 -8.34
CA ASN A 126 -5.04 25.80 -7.91
C ASN A 126 -5.28 24.38 -8.42
N GLN A 127 -4.92 24.10 -9.68
CA GLN A 127 -5.02 22.75 -10.26
C GLN A 127 -4.06 21.77 -9.56
N ALA A 128 -2.81 22.19 -9.30
CA ALA A 128 -1.85 21.38 -8.56
C ALA A 128 -2.35 21.08 -7.14
N SER A 129 -2.87 22.09 -6.44
CA SER A 129 -3.45 21.96 -5.10
C SER A 129 -4.66 21.02 -5.07
N ALA A 130 -5.56 21.11 -6.06
CA ALA A 130 -6.70 20.21 -6.20
C ALA A 130 -6.26 18.75 -6.40
N LYS A 131 -5.29 18.51 -7.29
CA LYS A 131 -4.70 17.18 -7.52
C LYS A 131 -4.07 16.63 -6.24
N THR A 132 -3.33 17.46 -5.49
CA THR A 132 -2.74 17.07 -4.21
C THR A 132 -3.81 16.70 -3.17
N LYS A 133 -4.90 17.46 -3.06
CA LYS A 133 -6.00 17.14 -2.14
C LYS A 133 -6.63 15.78 -2.43
N VAL A 134 -6.91 15.49 -3.70
CA VAL A 134 -7.43 14.18 -4.13
C VAL A 134 -6.46 13.08 -3.74
N PHE A 135 -5.18 13.23 -4.06
CA PHE A 135 -4.15 12.25 -3.69
C PHE A 135 -4.04 12.04 -2.17
N THR A 136 -4.01 13.12 -1.39
CA THR A 136 -3.96 13.03 0.08
C THR A 136 -5.17 12.30 0.64
N LYS A 137 -6.37 12.57 0.11
CA LYS A 137 -7.60 11.85 0.50
C LYS A 137 -7.48 10.35 0.21
N MET A 138 -6.98 9.98 -0.97
CA MET A 138 -6.77 8.58 -1.34
C MET A 138 -5.84 7.87 -0.37
N MET A 139 -4.68 8.48 -0.10
CA MET A 139 -3.73 7.89 0.82
C MET A 139 -4.27 7.79 2.24
N ALA A 140 -5.02 8.79 2.71
CA ALA A 140 -5.69 8.72 4.01
C ALA A 140 -6.68 7.56 4.09
N LEU A 141 -7.41 7.26 3.01
CA LEU A 141 -8.27 6.06 2.94
C LEU A 141 -7.46 4.76 2.98
N VAL A 142 -6.33 4.69 2.27
CA VAL A 142 -5.44 3.50 2.32
C VAL A 142 -4.91 3.28 3.74
N VAL A 143 -4.43 4.33 4.41
CA VAL A 143 -3.93 4.26 5.79
C VAL A 143 -5.06 3.92 6.77
N GLY A 144 -6.25 4.49 6.59
CA GLY A 144 -7.42 4.16 7.42
C GLY A 144 -7.81 2.69 7.30
N TYR A 145 -7.85 2.17 6.07
CA TYR A 145 -8.07 0.74 5.83
C TYR A 145 -7.02 -0.12 6.51
N LEU A 146 -5.75 0.24 6.43
CA LEU A 146 -4.67 -0.51 7.10
C LEU A 146 -4.87 -0.56 8.60
N ILE A 147 -5.18 0.55 9.25
CA ILE A 147 -5.45 0.57 10.69
C ILE A 147 -6.59 -0.37 11.06
N LEU A 148 -7.67 -0.37 10.27
CA LEU A 148 -8.81 -1.27 10.47
C LEU A 148 -8.48 -2.74 10.22
N ALA A 149 -7.64 -3.03 9.23
CA ALA A 149 -7.21 -4.40 8.92
C ALA A 149 -6.25 -4.96 9.98
N TRP A 150 -5.41 -4.09 10.55
CA TRP A 150 -4.43 -4.47 11.58
C TRP A 150 -5.01 -4.49 12.99
N SER A 151 -6.01 -3.66 13.32
CA SER A 151 -6.52 -3.57 14.69
C SER A 151 -6.97 -4.90 15.31
N PRO A 152 -7.65 -5.82 14.60
CA PRO A 152 -8.03 -7.11 15.17
C PRO A 152 -6.80 -7.97 15.49
N TYR A 153 -5.75 -7.88 14.66
CA TYR A 153 -4.51 -8.63 14.86
C TYR A 153 -3.78 -8.19 16.14
N TYR A 154 -3.70 -6.88 16.39
CA TYR A 154 -3.10 -6.32 17.63
C TYR A 154 -3.86 -6.76 18.88
N ILE A 155 -5.19 -6.92 18.79
CA ILE A 155 -6.03 -7.31 19.92
C ILE A 155 -5.93 -8.82 20.19
N ILE A 156 -5.92 -9.65 19.15
CA ILE A 156 -5.98 -11.11 19.28
C ILE A 156 -4.66 -11.71 19.72
N ILE A 157 -3.53 -11.29 19.14
CA ILE A 157 -2.21 -11.89 19.41
C ILE A 157 -1.82 -12.02 20.89
N PRO A 158 -2.07 -11.03 21.78
CA PRO A 158 -1.68 -11.16 23.18
C PRO A 158 -2.60 -12.08 24.01
N LEU A 159 -3.79 -12.45 23.50
CA LEU A 159 -4.81 -13.16 24.28
C LEU A 159 -4.44 -14.62 24.56
N TYR A 160 -3.99 -15.35 23.54
CA TYR A 160 -3.67 -16.77 23.64
C TYR A 160 -2.36 -17.08 22.93
N LYS A 161 -1.61 -18.04 23.47
CA LYS A 161 -0.47 -18.62 22.75
C LYS A 161 -1.01 -19.60 21.71
N MET A 162 -0.48 -19.55 20.51
CA MET A 162 -0.81 -20.57 19.50
C MET A 162 -0.31 -21.95 19.93
N ASN A 163 -1.06 -22.99 19.56
CA ASN A 163 -0.74 -24.39 19.87
C ASN A 163 -0.64 -24.76 21.36
N ASP A 164 -1.11 -23.91 22.27
CA ASP A 164 -1.29 -24.28 23.67
C ASP A 164 -2.54 -25.17 23.78
N PRO A 165 -2.51 -26.34 24.45
CA PRO A 165 -3.69 -27.18 24.67
C PRO A 165 -4.90 -26.45 25.26
N GLY A 166 -4.68 -25.32 25.94
CA GLY A 166 -5.73 -24.45 26.46
C GLY A 166 -6.32 -23.44 25.47
N THR A 167 -5.91 -23.45 24.19
CA THR A 167 -6.35 -22.48 23.19
C THR A 167 -7.76 -22.82 22.68
N PRO A 168 -8.75 -21.93 22.80
CA PRO A 168 -10.09 -22.19 22.30
C PRO A 168 -10.15 -22.29 20.77
N THR A 169 -11.02 -23.13 20.24
CA THR A 169 -11.20 -23.27 18.77
C THR A 169 -11.65 -21.96 18.10
N TRP A 170 -12.46 -21.15 18.78
CA TRP A 170 -12.90 -19.85 18.26
C TRP A 170 -11.72 -18.91 17.99
N TYR A 171 -10.64 -19.00 18.78
CA TYR A 171 -9.46 -18.17 18.62
C TYR A 171 -8.72 -18.50 17.33
N VAL A 172 -8.61 -19.80 17.01
CA VAL A 172 -7.96 -20.27 15.78
C VAL A 172 -8.72 -19.74 14.55
N TYR A 173 -10.05 -19.90 14.51
CA TYR A 173 -10.87 -19.35 13.42
C TYR A 173 -10.80 -17.83 13.31
N MET A 174 -10.77 -17.13 14.46
CA MET A 174 -10.65 -15.68 14.48
C MET A 174 -9.29 -15.23 13.93
N PHE A 175 -8.21 -15.92 14.29
CA PHE A 175 -6.87 -15.65 13.77
C PHE A 175 -6.79 -15.86 12.25
N ASP A 176 -7.37 -16.95 11.73
CA ASP A 176 -7.40 -17.23 10.29
C ASP A 176 -8.19 -16.13 9.55
N PHE A 177 -9.35 -15.74 10.08
CA PHE A 177 -10.14 -14.65 9.52
C PHE A 177 -9.36 -13.32 9.47
N VAL A 178 -8.67 -12.96 10.56
CA VAL A 178 -7.86 -11.75 10.61
C VAL A 178 -6.66 -11.81 9.68
N SER A 179 -6.06 -13.00 9.52
CA SER A 179 -4.99 -13.22 8.55
C SER A 179 -5.47 -12.98 7.12
N ILE A 180 -6.65 -13.49 6.76
CA ILE A 180 -7.28 -13.24 5.45
C ILE A 180 -7.49 -11.74 5.24
N LEU A 181 -8.03 -11.04 6.25
CA LEU A 181 -8.23 -9.59 6.19
C LEU A 181 -6.92 -8.84 5.88
N LEU A 182 -5.82 -9.20 6.55
CA LEU A 182 -4.50 -8.62 6.30
C LEU A 182 -4.01 -8.87 4.87
N TYR A 183 -4.20 -10.08 4.33
CA TYR A 183 -3.80 -10.43 2.96
C TYR A 183 -4.56 -9.63 1.88
N THR A 184 -5.76 -9.14 2.16
CA THR A 184 -6.53 -8.32 1.20
C THR A 184 -5.98 -6.89 0.99
N ASN A 185 -4.91 -6.49 1.69
CA ASN A 185 -4.26 -5.19 1.54
C ASN A 185 -3.91 -4.82 0.07
N SER A 186 -3.35 -5.77 -0.69
CA SER A 186 -3.01 -5.51 -2.11
C SER A 186 -4.24 -5.36 -3.02
N PHE A 187 -5.36 -5.99 -2.67
CA PHE A 187 -6.61 -5.91 -3.43
C PHE A 187 -7.29 -4.54 -3.26
N MET A 188 -7.20 -3.96 -2.07
CA MET A 188 -7.83 -2.68 -1.78
C MET A 188 -7.18 -1.50 -2.50
N ASN A 189 -5.87 -1.60 -2.78
CA ASN A 189 -5.12 -0.56 -3.46
C ASN A 189 -5.78 -0.12 -4.80
N PRO A 190 -5.95 -0.98 -5.83
CA PRO A 190 -6.64 -0.63 -7.07
C PRO A 190 -8.06 -0.05 -6.90
N ILE A 191 -8.84 -0.56 -5.93
CA ILE A 191 -10.21 -0.07 -5.68
C ILE A 191 -10.18 1.38 -5.20
N ILE A 192 -9.30 1.68 -4.24
CA ILE A 192 -9.14 3.03 -3.71
C ILE A 192 -8.62 3.97 -4.80
N TYR A 193 -7.66 3.52 -5.62
CA TYR A 193 -7.14 4.30 -6.74
C TYR A 193 -8.20 4.59 -7.81
N GLY A 194 -8.95 3.57 -8.21
CA GLY A 194 -9.95 3.65 -9.28
C GLY A 194 -11.19 4.46 -8.92
N TRP A 195 -11.55 4.55 -7.64
CA TRP A 195 -12.72 5.32 -7.21
C TRP A 195 -12.45 6.82 -7.04
N GLN A 196 -11.27 7.19 -6.57
CA GLN A 196 -11.00 8.57 -6.14
C GLN A 196 -10.23 9.41 -7.17
N ASN A 197 -9.53 8.79 -8.12
CA ASN A 197 -8.75 9.51 -9.11
C ASN A 197 -9.27 9.24 -10.53
N ARG A 198 -9.88 10.28 -11.11
CA ARG A 198 -10.44 10.24 -12.48
C ARG A 198 -9.41 9.84 -13.53
N ASP A 199 -8.16 10.23 -13.39
CA ASP A 199 -7.09 9.85 -14.33
C ASP A 199 -6.89 8.32 -14.33
N PHE A 200 -6.97 7.67 -13.15
CA PHE A 200 -6.90 6.21 -13.04
C PHE A 200 -8.18 5.55 -13.55
N THR A 201 -9.36 6.10 -13.21
CA THR A 201 -10.64 5.59 -13.72
C THR A 201 -10.67 5.60 -15.24
N GLU A 202 -10.23 6.70 -15.87
CA GLU A 202 -10.17 6.85 -17.33
C GLU A 202 -9.18 5.88 -17.96
N ALA A 203 -8.00 5.68 -17.35
CA ALA A 203 -7.03 4.69 -17.79
C ALA A 203 -7.60 3.27 -17.72
N TYR A 204 -8.28 2.90 -16.62
CA TYR A 204 -8.94 1.61 -16.48
C TYR A 204 -10.03 1.40 -17.53
N VAL A 205 -10.89 2.40 -17.75
CA VAL A 205 -11.93 2.36 -18.78
C VAL A 205 -11.31 2.22 -20.18
N LYS A 206 -10.21 2.92 -20.48
CA LYS A 206 -9.47 2.78 -21.75
C LYS A 206 -8.96 1.36 -21.95
N ILE A 207 -8.35 0.76 -20.93
CA ILE A 207 -7.84 -0.62 -21.00
C ILE A 207 -8.98 -1.61 -21.23
N LEU A 208 -10.09 -1.46 -20.49
CA LEU A 208 -11.27 -2.33 -20.63
C LEU A 208 -11.95 -2.20 -21.99
N LYS A 209 -12.08 -0.97 -22.51
CA LYS A 209 -12.62 -0.73 -23.86
C LYS A 209 -11.70 -1.29 -24.95
N ARG A 210 -10.38 -1.12 -24.82
CA ARG A 210 -9.40 -1.67 -25.78
C ARG A 210 -9.41 -3.20 -25.79
N LYS A 211 -9.55 -3.85 -24.63
CA LYS A 211 -9.72 -5.32 -24.54
C LYS A 211 -11.03 -5.79 -25.17
N ARG A 212 -12.13 -5.05 -24.99
CA ARG A 212 -13.43 -5.36 -25.62
C ARG A 212 -13.37 -5.24 -27.15
N THR A 213 -12.63 -4.27 -27.70
CA THR A 213 -12.43 -4.14 -29.15
C THR A 213 -11.57 -5.25 -29.74
N VAL A 214 -10.52 -5.70 -29.03
CA VAL A 214 -9.67 -6.81 -29.50
C VAL A 214 -10.42 -8.15 -29.45
N MET A 215 -11.15 -8.45 -28.36
CA MET A 215 -12.00 -9.65 -28.31
C MET A 215 -13.09 -9.65 -29.39
N SER A 216 -13.69 -8.49 -29.71
CA SER A 216 -14.66 -8.38 -30.80
C SER A 216 -14.07 -8.63 -32.20
N ILE A 217 -12.75 -8.50 -32.39
CA ILE A 217 -12.07 -8.80 -33.65
C ILE A 217 -11.75 -10.29 -33.75
N GLU A 218 -11.41 -10.93 -32.63
CA GLU A 218 -11.13 -12.38 -32.57
C GLU A 218 -12.42 -13.23 -32.63
N ASP A 219 -13.56 -12.75 -32.13
CA ASP A 219 -14.88 -13.41 -32.26
C ASP A 219 -15.48 -13.35 -33.68
N HIS A 220 -14.75 -12.80 -34.66
CA HIS A 220 -15.09 -12.89 -36.08
C HIS A 220 -14.03 -13.66 -36.87
N PRO A 221 -13.92 -15.01 -36.71
CA PRO A 221 -13.13 -15.83 -37.60
C PRO A 221 -13.92 -16.04 -38.90
N GLY A 222 -13.91 -15.05 -39.79
CA GLY A 222 -14.51 -15.26 -41.11
C GLY A 222 -14.95 -14.02 -41.84
N ARG A 223 -13.98 -13.26 -42.36
CA ARG A 223 -14.09 -12.74 -43.73
C ARG A 223 -12.72 -12.82 -44.39
N HIS A 224 -12.47 -13.94 -45.07
CA HIS A 224 -11.49 -13.99 -46.14
C HIS A 224 -11.77 -12.85 -47.12
N CYS A 225 -10.85 -11.89 -47.19
CA CYS A 225 -10.80 -10.93 -48.28
C CYS A 225 -10.07 -11.61 -49.45
N THR A 226 -10.82 -12.30 -50.30
CA THR A 226 -10.33 -12.75 -51.60
C THR A 226 -10.12 -11.53 -52.48
N ARG A 227 -8.85 -11.14 -52.68
CA ARG A 227 -8.44 -10.23 -53.75
C ARG A 227 -8.50 -11.01 -55.07
N ASN A 228 -9.56 -10.76 -55.85
CA ASN A 228 -9.58 -11.12 -57.26
C ASN A 228 -8.73 -10.10 -58.03
N PHE A 229 -7.63 -10.57 -58.61
CA PHE A 229 -6.97 -9.90 -59.73
C PHE A 229 -7.88 -10.02 -60.95
N VAL A 230 -8.24 -8.89 -61.55
CA VAL A 230 -8.77 -8.84 -62.92
C VAL A 230 -7.83 -7.93 -63.71
N THR A 231 -7.15 -8.60 -64.65
CA THR A 231 -6.49 -8.16 -65.89
C THR A 231 -6.07 -6.70 -66.03
#